data_AF-A0A9D2K9C4-F1
#
_entry.id   AF-A0A9D2K9C4-F1
#
_cell.length_a   1.000
_cell.length_b   1.000
_cell.length_c   1.000
_cell.angle_alpha   90.00
_cell.angle_beta   90.00
_cell.angle_gamma   90.00
#
_symmetry.space_group_name_H-M   'P 1'
#
loop_
_entity.id
_entity.type
_entity.pdbx_description
1 polymer ?
#
loop_
_entity_poly.entity_id
_entity_poly.type
_entity_poly.pdbx_seq_one_letter_code
_entity_poly.pdbx_strand_id
1 'polypeptide(L)'
;MKFHLKTLIITLAASAMLGACAKETDESDESVQQRIVEAYVEKYYPEATASESGLYIVDSTPGTGRTPQDTSYVLVEYTITHLDGSYDSYTYDSVAMQLGTYSYTAYYHPRIWDLENNYDGIVEIMTGMREGGRVKAVIPGSLLGESTARIYDVRLLEVIDNAYAYQAEQLEAFSEESFSGLDSTEYGFYFRKLNTTADSITGGHKADLRYVGKFLDGRVFDTNVEDTARKYRIYSKDNDYDVITFQFFVDEDETVETNDFVQGFSKALWRMKYGEHALTFFYSPLGYGDEGSDNIPGFVPLFFELWIEENETE
;
A
#
# COMPACT_ATOMS: atom_id res chain seq x y z
N MET A 1 -105.80 -7.63 -4.71
CA MET A 1 -105.90 -7.49 -3.24
C MET A 1 -105.51 -8.82 -2.61
N LYS A 2 -104.40 -8.86 -1.83
CA LYS A 2 -103.98 -9.94 -0.90
C LYS A 2 -103.53 -11.27 -1.57
N PHE A 3 -102.51 -12.03 -1.15
CA PHE A 3 -101.48 -11.92 -0.10
C PHE A 3 -100.34 -12.94 -0.43
N HIS A 4 -99.17 -12.68 0.14
CA HIS A 4 -97.86 -13.34 0.02
C HIS A 4 -97.76 -14.88 0.12
N LEU A 5 -96.82 -15.44 -0.66
CA LEU A 5 -96.09 -16.67 -0.33
C LEU A 5 -94.60 -16.34 -0.17
N LYS A 6 -94.03 -16.73 0.98
CA LYS A 6 -92.67 -16.45 1.43
C LYS A 6 -91.66 -17.37 0.75
N THR A 7 -90.59 -16.82 0.19
CA THR A 7 -89.37 -17.56 -0.16
C THR A 7 -88.18 -16.96 0.59
N LEU A 8 -87.59 -17.79 1.45
CA LEU A 8 -86.38 -17.55 2.22
C LEU A 8 -85.18 -17.68 1.27
N ILE A 9 -84.40 -16.61 1.07
CA ILE A 9 -83.10 -16.66 0.38
C ILE A 9 -82.01 -16.31 1.39
N ILE A 10 -81.14 -17.29 1.64
CA ILE A 10 -79.94 -17.19 2.46
C ILE A 10 -78.91 -16.34 1.70
N THR A 11 -78.49 -15.23 2.27
CA THR A 11 -77.33 -14.44 1.80
C THR A 11 -76.10 -14.90 2.57
N LEU A 12 -75.18 -15.59 1.90
CA LEU A 12 -73.85 -15.88 2.42
C LEU A 12 -72.86 -14.88 1.81
N ALA A 13 -72.20 -14.13 2.68
CA ALA A 13 -71.25 -13.06 2.36
C ALA A 13 -70.03 -13.60 1.60
N ALA A 14 -69.69 -12.96 0.47
CA ALA A 14 -68.41 -13.14 -0.19
C ALA A 14 -67.37 -12.24 0.51
N SER A 15 -66.49 -12.85 1.30
CA SER A 15 -65.27 -12.21 1.78
C SER A 15 -64.36 -11.91 0.60
N ALA A 16 -64.20 -10.64 0.26
CA ALA A 16 -63.13 -10.17 -0.61
C ALA A 16 -61.82 -10.23 0.18
N MET A 17 -61.01 -11.27 -0.06
CA MET A 17 -59.60 -11.26 0.33
C MET A 17 -58.87 -10.28 -0.59
N LEU A 18 -58.49 -9.12 -0.06
CA LEU A 18 -57.48 -8.27 -0.68
C LEU A 18 -56.15 -9.01 -0.60
N GLY A 19 -55.76 -9.68 -1.69
CA GLY A 19 -54.41 -10.15 -1.89
C GLY A 19 -53.49 -8.95 -2.02
N ALA A 20 -52.82 -8.57 -0.94
CA ALA A 20 -51.62 -7.78 -1.01
C ALA A 20 -50.56 -8.64 -1.70
N CYS A 21 -50.39 -8.46 -3.01
CA CYS A 21 -49.21 -8.93 -3.71
C CYS A 21 -48.00 -8.14 -3.20
N ALA A 22 -47.41 -8.60 -2.09
CA ALA A 22 -46.02 -8.30 -1.79
C ALA A 22 -45.20 -9.02 -2.88
N LYS A 23 -44.84 -8.28 -3.92
CA LYS A 23 -43.91 -8.75 -4.93
C LYS A 23 -42.55 -8.77 -4.27
N GLU A 24 -42.09 -9.94 -3.83
CA GLU A 24 -40.69 -10.13 -3.45
C GLU A 24 -39.86 -9.86 -4.71
N THR A 25 -39.23 -8.69 -4.74
CA THR A 25 -38.16 -8.40 -5.68
C THR A 25 -36.90 -8.99 -5.07
N ASP A 26 -36.30 -9.97 -5.75
CA ASP A 26 -34.88 -10.28 -5.54
C ASP A 26 -34.11 -8.99 -5.87
N GLU A 27 -33.81 -8.21 -4.85
CA GLU A 27 -32.96 -7.04 -4.98
C GLU A 27 -31.53 -7.55 -5.16
N SER A 28 -30.85 -7.11 -6.23
CA SER A 28 -29.43 -7.40 -6.37
C SER A 28 -28.66 -6.68 -5.27
N ASP A 29 -27.58 -7.31 -4.77
CA ASP A 29 -26.68 -6.70 -3.80
C ASP A 29 -26.21 -5.31 -4.26
N GLU A 30 -25.96 -5.14 -5.57
CA GLU A 30 -25.60 -3.86 -6.19
C GLU A 30 -26.66 -2.77 -5.98
N SER A 31 -27.94 -3.09 -6.18
CA SER A 31 -29.04 -2.13 -5.95
C SER A 31 -29.16 -1.71 -4.49
N VAL A 32 -28.84 -2.62 -3.56
CA VAL A 32 -28.80 -2.33 -2.13
C VAL A 32 -27.63 -1.41 -1.81
N GLN A 33 -26.44 -1.70 -2.32
CA GLN A 33 -25.24 -0.88 -2.10
C GLN A 33 -25.39 0.52 -2.67
N GLN A 34 -25.98 0.66 -3.86
CA GLN A 34 -26.25 1.96 -4.45
C GLN A 34 -27.12 2.82 -3.54
N ARG A 35 -28.22 2.27 -2.99
CA ARG A 35 -29.09 3.02 -2.05
C ARG A 35 -28.38 3.38 -0.75
N ILE A 36 -27.45 2.53 -0.27
CA ILE A 36 -26.65 2.83 0.91
C ILE A 36 -25.75 4.05 0.64
N VAL A 37 -25.09 4.10 -0.52
CA VAL A 37 -24.27 5.24 -0.94
C VAL A 37 -25.13 6.50 -1.09
N GLU A 38 -26.24 6.41 -1.81
CA GLU A 38 -27.17 7.54 -2.02
C GLU A 38 -27.66 8.10 -0.68
N ALA A 39 -28.14 7.24 0.23
CA ALA A 39 -28.61 7.66 1.55
C ALA A 39 -27.49 8.28 2.41
N TYR A 40 -26.27 7.76 2.29
CA TYR A 40 -25.11 8.32 2.97
C TYR A 40 -24.79 9.73 2.45
N VAL A 41 -24.73 9.89 1.13
CA VAL A 41 -24.45 11.18 0.50
C VAL A 41 -25.57 12.19 0.77
N GLU A 42 -26.84 11.82 0.64
CA GLU A 42 -27.98 12.69 0.95
C GLU A 42 -27.92 13.21 2.39
N LYS A 43 -27.52 12.36 3.33
CA LYS A 43 -27.44 12.71 4.75
C LYS A 43 -26.26 13.63 5.07
N TYR A 44 -25.07 13.34 4.54
CA TYR A 44 -23.82 13.99 4.98
C TYR A 44 -23.28 15.03 3.98
N TYR A 45 -23.66 14.92 2.71
CA TYR A 45 -23.21 15.77 1.61
C TYR A 45 -24.39 16.09 0.67
N PRO A 46 -25.47 16.73 1.16
CA PRO A 46 -26.73 16.91 0.42
C PRO A 46 -26.61 17.69 -0.90
N GLU A 47 -25.51 18.46 -1.07
CA GLU A 47 -25.25 19.24 -2.28
C GLU A 47 -24.42 18.46 -3.33
N ALA A 48 -23.90 17.28 -2.98
CA ALA A 48 -23.10 16.47 -3.89
C ALA A 48 -24.01 15.74 -4.89
N THR A 49 -23.61 15.75 -6.16
CA THR A 49 -24.30 15.05 -7.25
C THR A 49 -23.48 13.88 -7.74
N ALA A 50 -24.15 12.81 -8.16
CA ALA A 50 -23.49 11.65 -8.76
C ALA A 50 -22.79 12.03 -10.07
N SER A 51 -21.61 11.47 -10.31
CA SER A 51 -20.99 11.44 -11.63
C SER A 51 -21.71 10.45 -12.54
N GLU A 52 -21.30 10.37 -13.81
CA GLU A 52 -21.88 9.41 -14.77
C GLU A 52 -21.65 7.95 -14.36
N SER A 53 -20.58 7.66 -13.62
CA SER A 53 -20.27 6.31 -13.09
C SER A 53 -20.97 6.01 -11.76
N GLY A 54 -21.56 7.03 -11.11
CA GLY A 54 -22.24 6.89 -9.84
C GLY A 54 -21.38 7.16 -8.59
N LEU A 55 -20.13 7.60 -8.74
CA LEU A 55 -19.36 8.14 -7.60
C LEU A 55 -19.77 9.58 -7.27
N TYR A 56 -19.38 10.04 -6.09
CA TYR A 56 -19.68 11.39 -5.62
C TYR A 56 -18.41 12.10 -5.18
N ILE A 57 -18.05 13.19 -5.84
CA ILE A 57 -17.04 14.13 -5.32
C ILE A 57 -17.74 15.04 -4.31
N VAL A 58 -17.33 14.94 -3.04
CA VAL A 58 -17.99 15.63 -1.93
C VAL A 58 -17.20 16.81 -1.38
N ASP A 59 -15.89 16.87 -1.66
CA ASP A 59 -15.03 18.01 -1.38
C ASP A 59 -13.88 18.01 -2.39
N SER A 60 -13.44 19.20 -2.83
CA SER A 60 -12.35 19.33 -3.79
C SER A 60 -11.63 20.66 -3.63
N THR A 61 -10.30 20.60 -3.66
CA THR A 61 -9.41 21.75 -3.74
C THR A 61 -8.61 21.65 -5.03
N PRO A 62 -8.74 22.61 -5.97
CA PRO A 62 -8.02 22.56 -7.24
C PRO A 62 -6.50 22.62 -7.08
N GLY A 63 -5.81 21.75 -7.80
CA GLY A 63 -4.36 21.86 -8.04
C GLY A 63 -4.05 22.74 -9.24
N THR A 64 -2.76 22.99 -9.48
CA THR A 64 -2.29 23.87 -10.56
C THR A 64 -1.38 23.19 -11.57
N GLY A 65 -0.77 22.05 -11.21
CA GLY A 65 0.18 21.37 -12.10
C GLY A 65 -0.50 20.48 -13.14
N ARG A 66 0.18 19.39 -13.50
CA ARG A 66 -0.25 18.43 -14.53
C ARG A 66 -1.53 17.70 -14.13
N THR A 67 -2.26 17.26 -15.13
CA THR A 67 -3.39 16.33 -14.99
C THR A 67 -2.90 14.92 -15.32
N PRO A 68 -3.14 13.91 -14.46
CA PRO A 68 -2.80 12.52 -14.77
C PRO A 68 -3.54 12.02 -16.02
N GLN A 69 -2.89 11.15 -16.79
CA GLN A 69 -3.55 10.27 -17.76
C GLN A 69 -3.89 8.94 -17.07
N ASP A 70 -4.76 8.15 -17.69
CA ASP A 70 -5.11 6.79 -17.22
C ASP A 70 -3.91 5.83 -17.22
N THR A 71 -2.84 6.13 -17.95
CA THR A 71 -1.57 5.38 -17.97
C THR A 71 -0.48 5.98 -17.08
N SER A 72 -0.78 7.02 -16.30
CA SER A 72 0.21 7.68 -15.45
C SER A 72 0.47 6.91 -14.16
N TYR A 73 1.68 7.05 -13.63
CA TYR A 73 1.90 6.85 -12.20
C TYR A 73 1.58 8.16 -11.47
N VAL A 74 1.12 8.08 -10.23
CA VAL A 74 0.86 9.27 -9.40
C VAL A 74 1.40 9.10 -7.99
N LEU A 75 1.97 10.16 -7.43
CA LEU A 75 2.35 10.22 -6.03
C LEU A 75 1.21 10.83 -5.22
N VAL A 76 0.71 10.10 -4.22
CA VAL A 76 -0.46 10.49 -3.44
C VAL A 76 -0.25 10.36 -1.94
N GLU A 77 -0.90 11.24 -1.18
CA GLU A 77 -1.17 11.04 0.24
C GLU A 77 -2.67 10.84 0.42
N TYR A 78 -3.08 9.97 1.34
CA TYR A 78 -4.49 9.68 1.50
C TYR A 78 -4.89 9.21 2.89
N THR A 79 -6.20 9.30 3.12
CA THR A 79 -6.93 8.44 4.06
C THR A 79 -8.11 7.81 3.33
N ILE A 80 -8.31 6.51 3.55
CA ILE A 80 -9.44 5.75 3.02
C ILE A 80 -10.24 5.24 4.21
N THR A 81 -11.55 5.49 4.20
CA THR A 81 -12.45 5.07 5.29
C THR A 81 -13.66 4.32 4.75
N HIS A 82 -14.23 3.47 5.59
CA HIS A 82 -15.59 2.97 5.40
C HIS A 82 -16.62 4.09 5.63
N LEU A 83 -17.88 3.86 5.25
CA LEU A 83 -18.95 4.83 5.45
C LEU A 83 -19.26 5.09 6.93
N ASP A 84 -18.95 4.16 7.83
CA ASP A 84 -19.11 4.34 9.27
C ASP A 84 -17.99 5.18 9.91
N GLY A 85 -16.97 5.56 9.12
CA GLY A 85 -15.82 6.35 9.55
C GLY A 85 -14.64 5.55 10.07
N SER A 86 -14.73 4.21 10.11
CA SER A 86 -13.56 3.37 10.40
C SER A 86 -12.53 3.48 9.28
N TYR A 87 -11.24 3.50 9.64
CA TYR A 87 -10.14 3.61 8.69
C TYR A 87 -9.84 2.25 8.05
N ASP A 88 -9.66 2.28 6.74
CA ASP A 88 -9.24 1.13 5.93
C ASP A 88 -7.72 1.23 5.67
N SER A 89 -7.26 2.37 5.13
CA SER A 89 -5.85 2.60 4.84
C SER A 89 -5.51 4.10 4.90
N TYR A 90 -4.24 4.43 5.14
CA TYR A 90 -3.76 5.81 5.25
C TYR A 90 -2.25 5.92 5.08
N THR A 91 -1.78 7.10 4.66
CA THR A 91 -0.34 7.41 4.56
C THR A 91 0.20 8.22 5.74
N TYR A 92 -0.66 8.73 6.62
CA TYR A 92 -0.26 9.63 7.71
C TYR A 92 -0.02 8.89 9.02
N ASP A 93 1.13 9.11 9.64
CA ASP A 93 1.47 8.55 10.96
C ASP A 93 0.55 9.06 12.07
N SER A 94 0.13 10.32 11.98
CA SER A 94 -0.77 10.98 12.91
C SER A 94 -2.12 10.25 13.04
N VAL A 95 -2.61 9.64 11.97
CA VAL A 95 -3.81 8.79 11.99
C VAL A 95 -3.54 7.54 12.82
N ALA A 96 -2.43 6.85 12.58
CA ALA A 96 -2.04 5.67 13.35
C ALA A 96 -1.89 5.99 14.86
N MET A 97 -1.33 7.16 15.18
CA MET A 97 -1.20 7.62 16.57
C MET A 97 -2.56 7.88 17.23
N GLN A 98 -3.50 8.50 16.51
CA GLN A 98 -4.85 8.76 17.00
C GLN A 98 -5.63 7.47 17.25
N LEU A 99 -5.45 6.47 16.39
CA LEU A 99 -6.07 5.15 16.52
C LEU A 99 -5.39 4.27 17.58
N GLY A 100 -4.22 4.65 18.07
CA GLY A 100 -3.41 3.80 18.96
C GLY A 100 -2.78 2.59 18.25
N THR A 101 -2.71 2.62 16.92
CA THR A 101 -2.18 1.55 16.06
C THR A 101 -0.82 1.90 15.43
N TYR A 102 -0.18 2.98 15.90
CA TYR A 102 1.13 3.41 15.40
C TYR A 102 2.16 2.29 15.51
N SER A 103 2.85 2.01 14.40
CA SER A 103 4.00 1.11 14.36
C SER A 103 5.27 1.88 14.03
N TYR A 104 6.35 1.57 14.75
CA TYR A 104 7.68 2.12 14.46
C TYR A 104 8.29 1.56 13.16
N THR A 105 7.78 0.43 12.65
CA THR A 105 8.27 -0.22 11.43
C THR A 105 7.45 0.12 10.18
N ALA A 106 6.23 0.67 10.35
CA ALA A 106 5.35 0.96 9.21
C ALA A 106 5.88 2.11 8.36
N TYR A 107 5.51 2.15 7.09
CA TYR A 107 5.84 3.25 6.18
C TYR A 107 4.69 4.27 6.15
N TYR A 108 4.94 5.51 6.60
CA TYR A 108 3.94 6.59 6.67
C TYR A 108 4.33 7.77 5.76
N HIS A 109 4.53 7.48 4.47
CA HIS A 109 4.92 8.46 3.44
C HIS A 109 3.99 8.32 2.23
N PRO A 110 4.03 9.28 1.28
CA PRO A 110 3.26 9.20 0.05
C PRO A 110 3.46 7.88 -0.70
N ARG A 111 2.43 7.47 -1.43
CA ARG A 111 2.38 6.22 -2.22
C ARG A 111 2.40 6.53 -3.70
N ILE A 112 3.08 5.68 -4.47
CA ILE A 112 2.92 5.65 -5.91
C ILE A 112 1.74 4.73 -6.22
N TRP A 113 0.78 5.23 -6.99
CA TRP A 113 -0.26 4.41 -7.61
C TRP A 113 -0.02 4.34 -9.11
N ASP A 114 -0.11 3.12 -9.65
CA ASP A 114 -0.22 2.87 -11.08
C ASP A 114 -1.69 3.04 -11.48
N LEU A 115 -1.99 4.00 -12.36
CA LEU A 115 -3.36 4.21 -12.84
C LEU A 115 -3.76 3.23 -13.95
N GLU A 116 -2.80 2.67 -14.70
CA GLU A 116 -3.10 1.71 -15.77
C GLU A 116 -3.67 0.42 -15.19
N ASN A 117 -3.18 0.02 -14.02
CA ASN A 117 -3.56 -1.18 -13.30
C ASN A 117 -4.37 -0.87 -12.03
N ASN A 118 -5.25 0.13 -12.08
CA ASN A 118 -6.11 0.52 -10.95
C ASN A 118 -7.60 0.30 -11.20
N TYR A 119 -8.41 0.52 -10.17
CA TYR A 119 -9.86 0.46 -10.29
C TYR A 119 -10.43 1.72 -10.95
N ASP A 120 -11.49 1.55 -11.75
CA ASP A 120 -12.15 2.62 -12.52
C ASP A 120 -12.47 3.85 -11.67
N GLY A 121 -12.96 3.67 -10.44
CA GLY A 121 -13.29 4.78 -9.55
C GLY A 121 -12.06 5.59 -9.12
N ILE A 122 -10.90 4.96 -8.97
CA ILE A 122 -9.64 5.62 -8.66
C ILE A 122 -9.12 6.37 -9.88
N VAL A 123 -9.15 5.74 -11.05
CA VAL A 123 -8.75 6.37 -12.31
C VAL A 123 -9.62 7.60 -12.60
N GLU A 124 -10.94 7.52 -12.40
CA GLU A 124 -11.87 8.63 -12.59
C GLU A 124 -11.53 9.82 -11.68
N ILE A 125 -11.32 9.59 -10.37
CA ILE A 125 -10.97 10.70 -9.48
C ILE A 125 -9.60 11.29 -9.81
N MET A 126 -8.60 10.47 -10.15
CA MET A 126 -7.24 10.94 -10.40
C MET A 126 -7.13 11.72 -11.72
N THR A 127 -7.74 11.24 -12.80
CA THR A 127 -7.74 11.94 -14.10
C THR A 127 -8.58 13.23 -14.09
N GLY A 128 -9.49 13.38 -13.12
CA GLY A 128 -10.19 14.63 -12.83
C GLY A 128 -9.37 15.65 -12.01
N MET A 129 -8.22 15.26 -11.47
CA MET A 129 -7.38 16.10 -10.60
C MET A 129 -6.26 16.84 -11.35
N ARG A 130 -5.61 17.76 -10.63
CA ARG A 130 -4.36 18.41 -11.02
C ARG A 130 -3.37 18.32 -9.86
N GLU A 131 -2.07 18.23 -10.15
CA GLU A 131 -1.02 18.22 -9.12
C GLU A 131 -1.18 19.38 -8.13
N GLY A 132 -0.98 19.06 -6.85
CA GLY A 132 -1.23 19.94 -5.70
C GLY A 132 -2.69 19.98 -5.25
N GLY A 133 -3.60 19.35 -5.99
CA GLY A 133 -5.03 19.29 -5.68
C GLY A 133 -5.36 18.21 -4.65
N ARG A 134 -6.57 18.30 -4.10
CA ARG A 134 -7.15 17.33 -3.18
C ARG A 134 -8.59 17.02 -3.57
N VAL A 135 -8.98 15.76 -3.52
CA VAL A 135 -10.36 15.31 -3.74
C VAL A 135 -10.77 14.42 -2.58
N LYS A 136 -11.99 14.63 -2.09
CA LYS A 136 -12.70 13.68 -1.25
C LYS A 136 -13.87 13.11 -2.05
N ALA A 137 -13.91 11.80 -2.23
CA ALA A 137 -14.93 11.11 -3.00
C ALA A 137 -15.52 9.94 -2.23
N VAL A 138 -16.84 9.76 -2.34
CA VAL A 138 -17.53 8.52 -1.95
C VAL A 138 -17.61 7.65 -3.21
N ILE A 139 -16.89 6.54 -3.20
CA ILE A 139 -16.77 5.65 -4.35
C ILE A 139 -17.54 4.36 -4.07
N PRO A 140 -18.56 4.02 -4.87
CA PRO A 140 -19.26 2.74 -4.81
C PRO A 140 -18.29 1.55 -4.89
N GLY A 141 -18.61 0.46 -4.19
CA GLY A 141 -17.78 -0.74 -4.20
C GLY A 141 -17.57 -1.32 -5.60
N SER A 142 -18.58 -1.25 -6.46
CA SER A 142 -18.48 -1.72 -7.85
C SER A 142 -17.37 -1.03 -8.66
N LEU A 143 -17.07 0.23 -8.37
CA LEU A 143 -15.97 0.98 -9.00
C LEU A 143 -14.60 0.75 -8.33
N LEU A 144 -14.55 -0.10 -7.30
CA LEU A 144 -13.36 -0.53 -6.57
C LEU A 144 -13.12 -2.04 -6.67
N GLY A 145 -13.94 -2.76 -7.44
CA GLY A 145 -13.92 -4.23 -7.43
C GLY A 145 -14.35 -4.85 -6.09
N GLU A 146 -15.04 -4.08 -5.25
CA GLU A 146 -15.40 -4.41 -3.87
C GLU A 146 -16.91 -4.50 -3.66
N SER A 147 -17.33 -5.18 -2.59
CA SER A 147 -18.76 -5.29 -2.24
C SER A 147 -19.34 -4.05 -1.57
N THR A 148 -18.50 -3.16 -1.04
CA THR A 148 -18.93 -2.02 -0.22
C THR A 148 -18.19 -0.75 -0.61
N ALA A 149 -18.86 0.38 -0.48
CA ALA A 149 -18.28 1.68 -0.78
C ALA A 149 -17.15 2.07 0.18
N ARG A 150 -16.31 2.99 -0.28
CA ARG A 150 -15.26 3.65 0.51
C ARG A 150 -15.29 5.15 0.29
N ILE A 151 -14.73 5.87 1.25
CA ILE A 151 -14.49 7.31 1.15
C ILE A 151 -13.00 7.50 0.97
N TYR A 152 -12.62 7.98 -0.22
CA TYR A 152 -11.26 8.32 -0.57
C TYR A 152 -11.05 9.80 -0.31
N ASP A 153 -10.06 10.14 0.51
CA ASP A 153 -9.63 11.50 0.75
C ASP A 153 -8.15 11.59 0.34
N VAL A 154 -7.91 12.10 -0.86
CA VAL A 154 -6.64 11.94 -1.57
C VAL A 154 -6.10 13.28 -1.99
N ARG A 155 -4.81 13.50 -1.74
CA ARG A 155 -4.03 14.61 -2.25
C ARG A 155 -3.11 14.10 -3.36
N LEU A 156 -3.23 14.67 -4.56
CA LEU A 156 -2.33 14.40 -5.67
C LEU A 156 -1.11 15.29 -5.53
N LEU A 157 0.05 14.70 -5.22
CA LEU A 157 1.30 15.44 -5.09
C LEU A 157 1.94 15.66 -6.46
N GLU A 158 2.08 14.59 -7.24
CA GLU A 158 2.86 14.60 -8.47
C GLU A 158 2.34 13.57 -9.48
N VAL A 159 2.34 13.90 -10.76
CA VAL A 159 2.20 12.93 -11.85
C VAL A 159 3.59 12.42 -12.18
N ILE A 160 3.76 11.12 -12.30
CA ILE A 160 5.04 10.46 -12.54
C ILE A 160 4.98 9.75 -13.90
N ASP A 161 5.93 10.09 -14.78
CA ASP A 161 6.00 9.49 -16.12
C ASP A 161 6.61 8.07 -16.09
N ASN A 162 7.51 7.81 -15.15
CA ASN A 162 8.10 6.48 -14.94
C ASN A 162 8.47 6.29 -13.46
N ALA A 163 7.83 5.34 -12.78
CA ALA A 163 8.04 5.11 -11.35
C ALA A 163 9.47 4.72 -10.98
N TYR A 164 10.21 4.03 -11.86
CA TYR A 164 11.59 3.60 -11.58
C TYR A 164 12.60 4.73 -11.82
N ALA A 165 12.38 5.57 -12.83
CA ALA A 165 13.18 6.77 -13.02
C ALA A 165 12.97 7.74 -11.84
N TYR A 166 11.72 7.93 -11.40
CA TYR A 166 11.42 8.71 -10.20
C TYR A 166 12.16 8.17 -8.97
N GLN A 167 12.12 6.85 -8.73
CA GLN A 167 12.87 6.24 -7.63
C GLN A 167 14.38 6.43 -7.78
N ALA A 168 14.94 6.32 -8.99
CA ALA A 168 16.37 6.55 -9.23
C ALA A 168 16.79 7.98 -8.86
N GLU A 169 15.96 8.98 -9.19
CA GLU A 169 16.16 10.38 -8.77
C GLU A 169 16.11 10.54 -7.24
N GLN A 170 15.19 9.84 -6.56
CA GLN A 170 15.14 9.84 -5.08
C GLN A 170 16.41 9.25 -4.47
N LEU A 171 16.95 8.16 -5.04
CA LEU A 171 18.20 7.56 -4.57
C LEU A 171 19.41 8.47 -4.80
N GLU A 172 19.46 9.15 -5.94
CA GLU A 172 20.53 10.12 -6.25
C GLU A 172 20.48 11.29 -5.27
N ALA A 173 19.30 11.86 -5.02
CA ALA A 173 19.11 12.92 -4.03
C ALA A 173 19.51 12.46 -2.61
N PHE A 174 19.10 11.25 -2.22
CA PHE A 174 19.49 10.67 -0.94
C PHE A 174 21.00 10.46 -0.84
N SER A 175 21.65 10.04 -1.93
CA SER A 175 23.11 9.86 -2.01
C SER A 175 23.86 11.18 -1.85
N GLU A 176 23.39 12.24 -2.51
CA GLU A 176 23.96 13.60 -2.40
C GLU A 176 23.86 14.12 -0.96
N GLU A 177 22.67 14.01 -0.35
CA GLU A 177 22.42 14.50 1.00
C GLU A 177 23.18 13.70 2.07
N SER A 178 23.14 12.36 1.99
CA SER A 178 23.59 11.49 3.08
C SER A 178 25.01 10.99 2.91
N PHE A 179 25.53 10.91 1.68
CA PHE A 179 26.79 10.22 1.36
C PHE A 179 27.77 11.01 0.48
N SER A 180 27.53 12.32 0.33
CA SER A 180 28.35 13.25 -0.46
C SER A 180 28.47 12.83 -1.92
N GLY A 181 27.35 12.41 -2.51
CA GLY A 181 27.27 11.99 -3.91
C GLY A 181 28.00 10.66 -4.13
N LEU A 182 27.64 9.61 -3.37
CA LEU A 182 28.09 8.26 -3.70
C LEU A 182 27.58 7.89 -5.09
N ASP A 183 28.47 7.57 -6.01
CA ASP A 183 28.09 7.08 -7.34
C ASP A 183 27.33 5.74 -7.26
N SER A 184 26.32 5.57 -8.12
CA SER A 184 25.65 4.29 -8.30
C SER A 184 26.63 3.27 -8.88
N THR A 185 26.61 2.05 -8.37
CA THR A 185 27.40 0.95 -8.94
C THR A 185 26.70 0.31 -10.14
N GLU A 186 25.37 0.31 -10.13
CA GLU A 186 24.47 -0.12 -11.21
C GLU A 186 23.22 0.77 -11.19
N TYR A 187 22.41 0.76 -12.25
CA TYR A 187 21.17 1.55 -12.27
C TYR A 187 20.27 1.18 -11.09
N GLY A 188 19.93 2.17 -10.26
CA GLY A 188 19.09 1.97 -9.08
C GLY A 188 19.77 1.20 -7.93
N PHE A 189 21.10 1.02 -7.94
CA PHE A 189 21.84 0.28 -6.92
C PHE A 189 23.13 1.00 -6.49
N TYR A 190 23.22 1.31 -5.19
CA TYR A 190 24.34 1.99 -4.57
C TYR A 190 24.95 1.09 -3.49
N PHE A 191 26.28 1.01 -3.47
CA PHE A 191 27.00 0.17 -2.52
C PHE A 191 28.32 0.82 -2.09
N ARG A 192 28.63 0.77 -0.79
CA ARG A 192 29.91 1.25 -0.26
C ARG A 192 30.35 0.39 0.93
N LYS A 193 31.58 -0.12 0.86
CA LYS A 193 32.27 -0.71 2.01
C LYS A 193 32.76 0.38 2.95
N LEU A 194 32.54 0.21 4.25
CA LEU A 194 32.95 1.13 5.30
C LEU A 194 34.27 0.72 5.95
N ASN A 195 34.62 -0.55 5.85
CA ASN A 195 35.95 -1.08 6.10
C ASN A 195 36.28 -2.14 5.03
N THR A 196 37.52 -2.59 5.00
CA THR A 196 37.96 -3.64 4.08
C THR A 196 38.83 -4.64 4.80
N THR A 197 38.68 -5.92 4.47
CA THR A 197 39.49 -7.01 5.03
C THR A 197 40.18 -7.79 3.90
N ALA A 198 41.23 -8.52 4.26
CA ALA A 198 41.94 -9.37 3.31
C ALA A 198 41.21 -10.71 3.11
N ASP A 199 40.64 -11.24 4.18
CA ASP A 199 40.04 -12.57 4.23
C ASP A 199 38.81 -12.66 3.35
N SER A 200 38.64 -13.75 2.61
CA SER A 200 37.60 -13.92 1.59
C SER A 200 36.68 -15.07 1.93
N ILE A 201 35.40 -14.95 1.60
CA ILE A 201 34.48 -16.07 1.67
C ILE A 201 34.78 -17.01 0.49
N THR A 202 35.01 -18.29 0.78
CA THR A 202 35.25 -19.29 -0.26
C THR A 202 33.93 -19.63 -0.94
N GLY A 203 33.90 -19.73 -2.26
CA GLY A 203 32.69 -20.11 -2.99
C GLY A 203 32.14 -21.46 -2.51
N GLY A 204 30.83 -21.51 -2.28
CA GLY A 204 30.10 -22.64 -1.73
C GLY A 204 30.03 -22.67 -0.20
N HIS A 205 30.81 -21.85 0.52
CA HIS A 205 30.79 -21.78 1.98
C HIS A 205 29.70 -20.84 2.51
N LYS A 206 29.45 -20.96 3.81
CA LYS A 206 28.50 -20.12 4.54
C LYS A 206 29.16 -18.99 5.29
N ALA A 207 28.41 -17.92 5.47
CA ALA A 207 28.80 -16.78 6.29
C ALA A 207 27.61 -16.29 7.11
N ASP A 208 27.91 -15.69 8.24
CA ASP A 208 26.89 -15.17 9.16
C ASP A 208 26.72 -13.67 8.95
N LEU A 209 25.48 -13.21 9.06
CA LEU A 209 25.05 -11.88 8.68
C LEU A 209 24.35 -11.19 9.84
N ARG A 210 24.76 -9.95 10.09
CA ARG A 210 23.98 -8.95 10.83
C ARG A 210 23.52 -7.85 9.89
N TYR A 211 22.32 -7.32 10.11
CA TYR A 211 21.80 -6.23 9.29
C TYR A 211 20.88 -5.26 10.04
N VAL A 212 20.74 -4.07 9.48
CA VAL A 212 19.72 -3.09 9.83
C VAL A 212 19.05 -2.61 8.53
N GLY A 213 17.76 -2.89 8.36
CA GLY A 213 16.94 -2.43 7.23
C GLY A 213 16.20 -1.13 7.56
N LYS A 214 16.31 -0.14 6.68
CA LYS A 214 15.71 1.19 6.84
C LYS A 214 15.05 1.69 5.55
N PHE A 215 14.05 2.53 5.71
CA PHE A 215 13.63 3.41 4.62
C PHE A 215 14.63 4.56 4.45
N LEU A 216 14.54 5.29 3.33
CA LEU A 216 15.43 6.43 3.06
C LEU A 216 15.29 7.57 4.08
N ASP A 217 14.16 7.65 4.80
CA ASP A 217 13.96 8.59 5.91
C ASP A 217 14.69 8.19 7.21
N GLY A 218 15.37 7.04 7.21
CA GLY A 218 16.13 6.50 8.34
C GLY A 218 15.31 5.69 9.35
N ARG A 219 13.99 5.51 9.14
CA ARG A 219 13.16 4.64 9.98
C ARG A 219 13.57 3.18 9.78
N VAL A 220 13.86 2.49 10.88
CA VAL A 220 14.22 1.07 10.87
C VAL A 220 12.95 0.24 10.80
N PHE A 221 12.82 -0.56 9.76
CA PHE A 221 11.70 -1.49 9.60
C PHE A 221 12.03 -2.90 10.07
N ASP A 222 13.31 -3.28 10.07
CA ASP A 222 13.73 -4.63 10.47
C ASP A 222 15.23 -4.68 10.86
N THR A 223 15.60 -5.62 11.74
CA THR A 223 17.00 -5.88 12.15
C THR A 223 17.11 -7.16 12.98
N ASN A 224 18.22 -7.88 12.82
CA ASN A 224 18.64 -8.94 13.73
C ASN A 224 19.70 -8.48 14.76
N VAL A 225 19.87 -7.18 14.97
CA VAL A 225 20.78 -6.62 15.99
C VAL A 225 19.94 -6.12 17.17
N GLU A 226 20.00 -6.83 18.31
CA GLU A 226 19.13 -6.56 19.47
C GLU A 226 19.25 -5.11 19.98
N ASP A 227 20.46 -4.60 20.13
CA ASP A 227 20.70 -3.22 20.60
C ASP A 227 20.07 -2.19 19.67
N THR A 228 20.12 -2.43 18.35
CA THR A 228 19.43 -1.61 17.36
C THR A 228 17.93 -1.72 17.52
N ALA A 229 17.37 -2.93 17.64
CA ALA A 229 15.94 -3.13 17.81
C ALA A 229 15.41 -2.39 19.06
N ARG A 230 16.16 -2.44 20.17
CA ARG A 230 15.84 -1.69 21.40
C ARG A 230 15.91 -0.19 21.20
N LYS A 231 16.98 0.31 20.56
CA LYS A 231 17.16 1.74 20.25
C LYS A 231 15.99 2.31 19.44
N TYR A 232 15.53 1.57 18.43
CA TYR A 232 14.47 2.00 17.52
C TYR A 232 13.07 1.58 17.94
N ARG A 233 12.90 0.98 19.14
CA ARG A 233 11.60 0.57 19.72
C ARG A 233 10.85 -0.48 18.88
N ILE A 234 11.61 -1.35 18.21
CA ILE A 234 11.09 -2.48 17.44
C ILE A 234 11.51 -3.83 18.08
N TYR A 235 12.05 -3.78 19.30
CA TYR A 235 12.40 -4.97 20.05
C TYR A 235 11.18 -5.84 20.33
N SER A 236 11.30 -7.13 20.03
CA SER A 236 10.36 -8.18 20.43
C SER A 236 11.08 -9.22 21.27
N LYS A 237 10.48 -9.61 22.39
CA LYS A 237 10.98 -10.71 23.23
C LYS A 237 10.86 -12.09 22.57
N ASP A 238 10.07 -12.19 21.50
CA ASP A 238 9.81 -13.42 20.77
C ASP A 238 10.82 -13.63 19.62
N ASN A 239 11.76 -12.70 19.43
CA ASN A 239 12.87 -12.78 18.48
C ASN A 239 14.17 -13.00 19.26
N ASP A 240 14.96 -13.99 18.84
CA ASP A 240 16.23 -14.35 19.47
C ASP A 240 17.39 -13.43 19.03
N TYR A 241 17.20 -12.62 17.98
CA TYR A 241 18.22 -11.76 17.39
C TYR A 241 19.51 -12.53 17.08
N ASP A 242 19.38 -13.72 16.48
CA ASP A 242 20.51 -14.50 15.98
C ASP A 242 21.02 -13.98 14.63
N VAL A 243 22.25 -14.35 14.30
CA VAL A 243 22.77 -14.15 12.94
C VAL A 243 21.90 -14.89 11.93
N ILE A 244 21.79 -14.34 10.72
CA ILE A 244 21.25 -15.08 9.59
C ILE A 244 22.43 -15.70 8.83
N THR A 245 22.35 -16.97 8.48
CA THR A 245 23.38 -17.60 7.65
C THR A 245 22.99 -17.52 6.18
N PHE A 246 23.92 -17.13 5.32
CA PHE A 246 23.75 -17.13 3.87
C PHE A 246 24.86 -17.95 3.20
N GLN A 247 24.59 -18.47 2.01
CA GLN A 247 25.59 -19.20 1.22
C GLN A 247 26.19 -18.29 0.16
N PHE A 248 27.52 -18.21 0.12
CA PHE A 248 28.24 -17.38 -0.83
C PHE A 248 28.74 -18.21 -2.01
N PHE A 249 28.58 -17.69 -3.22
CA PHE A 249 29.18 -18.26 -4.43
C PHE A 249 30.05 -17.22 -5.13
N VAL A 250 31.02 -17.69 -5.92
CA VAL A 250 31.90 -16.79 -6.69
C VAL A 250 31.09 -16.06 -7.76
N ASP A 251 30.06 -16.71 -8.30
CA ASP A 251 29.12 -16.14 -9.24
C ASP A 251 28.04 -15.31 -8.50
N GLU A 252 27.77 -14.09 -9.01
CA GLU A 252 26.80 -13.18 -8.41
C GLU A 252 25.39 -13.74 -8.54
N ASP A 253 25.03 -14.25 -9.72
CA ASP A 253 23.69 -14.77 -9.99
C ASP A 253 23.40 -16.00 -9.11
N GLU A 254 24.38 -16.91 -8.97
CA GLU A 254 24.24 -18.07 -8.06
C GLU A 254 24.06 -17.65 -6.59
N THR A 255 24.75 -16.60 -6.13
CA THR A 255 24.55 -16.06 -4.77
C THR A 255 23.18 -15.40 -4.61
N VAL A 256 22.71 -14.67 -5.63
CA VAL A 256 21.40 -14.01 -5.62
C VAL A 256 20.26 -15.03 -5.65
N GLU A 257 20.35 -16.08 -6.46
CA GLU A 257 19.30 -17.08 -6.64
C GLU A 257 19.22 -18.10 -5.50
N THR A 258 20.34 -18.38 -4.81
CA THR A 258 20.38 -19.42 -3.76
C THR A 258 19.85 -18.95 -2.41
N ASN A 259 19.86 -17.64 -2.15
CA ASN A 259 19.46 -17.09 -0.84
C ASN A 259 18.08 -16.46 -0.92
N ASP A 260 17.26 -16.67 0.13
CA ASP A 260 15.89 -16.14 0.23
C ASP A 260 15.86 -14.65 0.63
N PHE A 261 16.66 -13.81 -0.03
CA PHE A 261 16.68 -12.36 0.18
C PHE A 261 16.29 -11.61 -1.09
N VAL A 262 15.87 -10.36 -0.91
CA VAL A 262 15.65 -9.45 -2.06
C VAL A 262 16.94 -9.23 -2.83
N GLN A 263 16.85 -9.08 -4.15
CA GLN A 263 18.01 -9.13 -5.05
C GLN A 263 19.10 -8.12 -4.67
N GLY A 264 18.74 -6.86 -4.37
CA GLY A 264 19.69 -5.82 -3.99
C GLY A 264 20.44 -6.14 -2.70
N PHE A 265 19.80 -6.86 -1.78
CA PHE A 265 20.43 -7.32 -0.55
C PHE A 265 21.48 -8.41 -0.86
N SER A 266 21.09 -9.47 -1.58
CA SER A 266 22.02 -10.54 -1.99
C SER A 266 23.19 -10.01 -2.85
N LYS A 267 22.91 -9.07 -3.76
CA LYS A 267 23.93 -8.36 -4.53
C LYS A 267 24.95 -7.67 -3.63
N ALA A 268 24.49 -6.97 -2.59
CA ALA A 268 25.39 -6.33 -1.63
C ALA A 268 26.24 -7.36 -0.87
N LEU A 269 25.64 -8.47 -0.40
CA LEU A 269 26.37 -9.56 0.26
C LEU A 269 27.46 -10.16 -0.62
N TRP A 270 27.18 -10.41 -1.90
CA TRP A 270 28.16 -10.94 -2.85
C TRP A 270 29.40 -10.04 -3.00
N ARG A 271 29.24 -8.73 -2.78
CA ARG A 271 30.35 -7.75 -2.85
C ARG A 271 31.18 -7.73 -1.57
N MET A 272 30.78 -8.41 -0.50
CA MET A 272 31.40 -8.36 0.83
C MET A 272 32.28 -9.58 1.15
N LYS A 273 33.09 -9.44 2.20
CA LYS A 273 33.95 -10.47 2.76
C LYS A 273 33.82 -10.57 4.28
N TYR A 274 34.39 -11.62 4.89
CA TYR A 274 34.41 -11.76 6.35
C TYR A 274 34.99 -10.53 7.05
N GLY A 275 34.30 -10.08 8.09
CA GLY A 275 34.64 -8.90 8.90
C GLY A 275 34.34 -7.56 8.24
N GLU A 276 33.77 -7.54 7.02
CA GLU A 276 33.38 -6.29 6.36
C GLU A 276 32.03 -5.78 6.86
N HIS A 277 31.94 -4.46 6.91
CA HIS A 277 30.77 -3.64 7.16
C HIS A 277 30.54 -2.79 5.92
N ALA A 278 29.32 -2.80 5.40
CA ALA A 278 28.94 -2.03 4.23
C ALA A 278 27.57 -1.40 4.40
N LEU A 279 27.29 -0.43 3.55
CA LEU A 279 25.95 0.07 3.31
C LEU A 279 25.55 -0.18 1.86
N THR A 280 24.26 -0.34 1.65
CA THR A 280 23.64 -0.45 0.33
C THR A 280 22.28 0.23 0.33
N PHE A 281 21.89 0.81 -0.79
CA PHE A 281 20.51 1.24 -1.00
C PHE A 281 20.12 1.12 -2.47
N PHE A 282 18.86 0.76 -2.69
CA PHE A 282 18.39 0.39 -4.00
C PHE A 282 16.89 0.60 -4.17
N TYR A 283 16.50 0.79 -5.42
CA TYR A 283 15.11 0.97 -5.84
C TYR A 283 14.29 -0.32 -5.70
N SER A 284 12.97 -0.19 -5.77
CA SER A 284 12.06 -1.29 -5.50
C SER A 284 12.21 -2.51 -6.42
N PRO A 285 12.62 -2.43 -7.71
CA PRO A 285 12.89 -3.63 -8.52
C PRO A 285 13.95 -4.58 -7.95
N LEU A 286 14.88 -4.07 -7.15
CA LEU A 286 15.86 -4.89 -6.41
C LEU A 286 15.40 -5.23 -4.98
N GLY A 287 14.26 -4.68 -4.57
CA GLY A 287 13.58 -4.93 -3.30
C GLY A 287 12.30 -5.74 -3.54
N TYR A 288 11.16 -5.17 -3.11
CA TYR A 288 9.84 -5.80 -3.18
C TYR A 288 8.97 -5.33 -4.35
N GLY A 289 9.56 -4.70 -5.36
CA GLY A 289 8.88 -4.34 -6.61
C GLY A 289 7.77 -3.30 -6.45
N ASP A 290 6.77 -3.44 -7.30
CA ASP A 290 5.51 -2.70 -7.36
C ASP A 290 4.45 -3.25 -6.39
N GLU A 291 4.52 -4.54 -6.04
CA GLU A 291 3.60 -5.19 -5.11
C GLU A 291 3.91 -4.88 -3.63
N GLY A 292 5.18 -4.80 -3.27
CA GLY A 292 5.61 -4.69 -1.88
C GLY A 292 5.60 -6.02 -1.13
N SER A 293 5.76 -5.96 0.20
CA SER A 293 5.74 -7.09 1.12
C SER A 293 5.40 -6.63 2.54
N ASP A 294 4.40 -7.27 3.16
CA ASP A 294 3.95 -7.00 4.53
C ASP A 294 3.77 -5.49 4.83
N ASN A 295 4.69 -4.91 5.62
CA ASN A 295 4.65 -3.51 6.05
C ASN A 295 5.42 -2.56 5.10
N ILE A 296 5.97 -3.09 4.01
CA ILE A 296 6.74 -2.37 2.99
C ILE A 296 5.91 -2.33 1.71
N PRO A 297 5.27 -1.21 1.37
CA PRO A 297 4.43 -1.20 0.19
C PRO A 297 5.24 -1.14 -1.11
N GLY A 298 4.52 -1.29 -2.23
CA GLY A 298 5.06 -1.13 -3.57
C GLY A 298 5.80 0.17 -3.80
N PHE A 299 6.79 0.12 -4.70
CA PHE A 299 7.58 1.26 -5.14
C PHE A 299 8.38 1.96 -4.03
N VAL A 300 8.76 1.22 -2.98
CA VAL A 300 9.57 1.74 -1.88
C VAL A 300 11.05 1.32 -2.04
N PRO A 301 11.99 2.27 -2.21
CA PRO A 301 13.42 2.00 -2.10
C PRO A 301 13.82 1.60 -0.68
N LEU A 302 14.84 0.75 -0.58
CA LEU A 302 15.33 0.22 0.69
C LEU A 302 16.79 0.61 0.91
N PHE A 303 17.15 0.79 2.18
CA PHE A 303 18.51 1.03 2.65
C PHE A 303 18.89 -0.05 3.67
N PHE A 304 20.11 -0.56 3.59
CA PHE A 304 20.64 -1.54 4.54
C PHE A 304 22.05 -1.20 4.98
N GLU A 305 22.31 -1.43 6.27
CA GLU A 305 23.66 -1.62 6.82
C GLU A 305 23.88 -3.11 7.08
N LEU A 306 25.05 -3.62 6.70
CA LEU A 306 25.36 -5.06 6.64
C LEU A 306 26.72 -5.34 7.29
N TRP A 307 26.80 -6.40 8.09
CA TRP A 307 28.05 -6.93 8.64
C TRP A 307 28.15 -8.42 8.36
N ILE A 308 29.33 -8.87 7.96
CA ILE A 308 29.61 -10.28 7.70
C ILE A 308 30.57 -10.83 8.75
N GLU A 309 30.16 -11.93 9.36
CA GLU A 309 30.89 -12.67 10.39
C GLU A 309 31.28 -14.05 9.83
N GLU A 310 32.39 -14.60 10.34
CA GLU A 310 32.75 -16.00 10.05
C GLU A 310 31.68 -16.92 10.64
N ASN A 311 31.26 -17.92 9.87
CA ASN A 311 30.32 -18.91 10.37
C ASN A 311 31.08 -19.93 11.24
N GLU A 312 30.78 -19.96 12.54
CA GLU A 312 31.50 -20.83 13.51
C GLU A 312 31.08 -22.31 13.44
N THR A 313 30.19 -22.69 12.52
CA THR A 313 29.63 -24.05 12.42
C THR A 313 30.21 -24.92 11.30
N GLU A 314 31.22 -24.42 10.57
CA GLU A 314 32.00 -25.17 9.57
C GLU A 314 33.40 -25.59 10.06
#